data_AF-A0A8T7C215-F1
#
_entry.id   AF-A0A8T7C215-F1
#
_cell.length_a   1.000
_cell.length_b   1.000
_cell.length_c   1.000
_cell.angle_alpha   90.00
_cell.angle_beta   90.00
_cell.angle_gamma   90.00
#
_symmetry.space_group_name_H-M   'P 1'
#
loop_
_entity.id
_entity.type
_entity.pdbx_description
1 polymer ?
#
loop_
_entity_poly.entity_id
_entity_poly.type
_entity_poly.pdbx_seq_one_letter_code
_entity_poly.pdbx_strand_id
1 'polypeptide(L)'
;NRGTTGAVVLRQPFGGMGKSAFGPGIKAGGTNYVAQLMQFESSEPVLEDVAIVNPRLAALHDDLTGNDKFITSRIDASERARICTAIRSYDQASVTEFGKKHDACRLIGQDNFRRYLPVKDVRIRIHPADSAFDVFARAAAAMAVGSRATISYVPGCAMPVLDVLEYVTDAWGARIEFVEESDDTLVQVIRARQTDRVRFAKDSAIPSKVYRAIDETGIYIARAPVLPHGRVELLWYVREQSISSDYHRYGTLAFRADEERSPTL
;
A
#
# COMPACT_ATOMS: atom_id res chain seq x y z
N ASN A 1 3.03 -24.53 -15.66
CA ASN A 1 3.22 -25.45 -16.80
C ASN A 1 2.75 -24.85 -18.12
N ARG A 2 3.29 -23.69 -18.51
CA ARG A 2 2.92 -22.99 -19.75
C ARG A 2 4.03 -22.04 -20.19
N GLY A 3 3.95 -21.51 -21.41
CA GLY A 3 4.82 -20.44 -21.88
C GLY A 3 4.64 -19.14 -21.10
N THR A 4 5.66 -18.28 -21.12
CA THR A 4 5.72 -17.00 -20.39
C THR A 4 5.36 -15.77 -21.23
N THR A 5 5.09 -15.95 -22.53
CA THR A 5 4.69 -14.91 -23.47
C THR A 5 3.20 -15.01 -23.81
N GLY A 6 2.68 -14.03 -24.56
CA GLY A 6 1.27 -14.01 -24.98
C GLY A 6 0.30 -13.67 -23.84
N ALA A 7 0.62 -12.62 -23.06
CA ALA A 7 -0.26 -12.12 -22.02
C ALA A 7 -1.56 -11.58 -22.62
N VAL A 8 -2.70 -12.00 -22.06
CA VAL A 8 -4.02 -11.57 -22.50
C VAL A 8 -4.60 -10.60 -21.47
N VAL A 9 -5.23 -9.52 -21.94
CA VAL A 9 -5.88 -8.50 -21.10
C VAL A 9 -6.85 -9.17 -20.11
N LEU A 10 -6.88 -8.67 -18.86
CA LEU A 10 -7.60 -9.19 -17.69
C LEU A 10 -7.22 -10.59 -17.21
N ARG A 11 -6.82 -11.49 -18.11
CA ARG A 11 -6.37 -12.85 -17.78
C ARG A 11 -4.98 -12.84 -17.16
N GLN A 12 -4.03 -12.13 -17.77
CA GLN A 12 -2.68 -11.93 -17.23
C GLN A 12 -2.27 -10.46 -17.36
N PRO A 13 -2.77 -9.56 -16.48
CA PRO A 13 -2.28 -8.18 -16.43
C PRO A 13 -0.75 -8.11 -16.49
N PHE A 14 -0.23 -7.30 -17.40
CA PHE A 14 1.17 -7.35 -17.79
C PHE A 14 1.97 -6.19 -17.20
N GLY A 15 3.18 -6.50 -16.74
CA GLY A 15 4.09 -5.54 -16.09
C GLY A 15 5.12 -6.25 -15.23
N GLY A 16 6.36 -5.76 -15.25
CA GLY A 16 7.49 -6.34 -14.51
C GLY A 16 7.62 -5.79 -13.08
N MET A 17 8.71 -6.21 -12.42
CA MET A 17 9.18 -5.65 -11.14
C MET A 17 10.68 -5.36 -11.25
N GLY A 18 11.23 -4.55 -10.35
CA GLY A 18 12.64 -4.18 -10.39
C GLY A 18 12.97 -3.36 -11.63
N LYS A 19 14.01 -3.74 -12.39
CA LYS A 19 14.46 -3.00 -13.59
C LYS A 19 13.48 -3.04 -14.76
N SER A 20 12.50 -3.94 -14.74
CA SER A 20 11.52 -4.12 -15.82
C SER A 20 10.27 -3.25 -15.67
N ALA A 21 10.25 -2.32 -14.70
CA ALA A 21 9.16 -1.37 -14.51
C ALA A 21 9.69 -0.05 -13.93
N PHE A 22 9.08 1.06 -14.35
CA PHE A 22 9.24 2.37 -13.74
C PHE A 22 7.85 2.89 -13.35
N GLY A 23 7.71 3.50 -12.17
CA GLY A 23 6.43 3.97 -11.64
C GLY A 23 5.81 3.07 -10.55
N PRO A 24 4.50 3.17 -10.27
CA PRO A 24 3.86 2.52 -9.13
C PRO A 24 3.72 0.99 -9.28
N GLY A 25 4.03 0.42 -10.45
CA GLY A 25 4.02 -1.02 -10.67
C GLY A 25 2.62 -1.62 -10.79
N ILE A 26 1.66 -0.82 -11.26
CA ILE A 26 0.30 -1.27 -11.59
C ILE A 26 0.29 -1.80 -13.04
N LYS A 27 -0.31 -2.97 -13.27
CA LYS A 27 -0.16 -3.72 -14.52
C LYS A 27 -1.15 -3.28 -15.59
N ALA A 28 -0.66 -3.14 -16.81
CA ALA A 28 -1.49 -2.87 -17.98
C ALA A 28 -2.45 -4.04 -18.25
N GLY A 29 -3.67 -3.72 -18.70
CA GLY A 29 -4.74 -4.71 -18.86
C GLY A 29 -5.30 -5.27 -17.55
N GLY A 30 -4.94 -4.69 -16.40
CA GLY A 30 -5.56 -4.95 -15.09
C GLY A 30 -6.59 -3.89 -14.71
N THR A 31 -7.30 -4.10 -13.61
CA THR A 31 -8.42 -3.23 -13.18
C THR A 31 -7.97 -1.88 -12.63
N ASN A 32 -6.70 -1.74 -12.23
CA ASN A 32 -6.21 -0.52 -11.60
C ASN A 32 -5.39 0.38 -12.54
N TYR A 33 -5.11 -0.04 -13.78
CA TYR A 33 -4.14 0.67 -14.62
C TYR A 33 -4.52 2.12 -14.89
N VAL A 34 -5.81 2.37 -15.11
CA VAL A 34 -6.37 3.71 -15.34
C VAL A 34 -6.24 4.61 -14.11
N ALA A 35 -6.25 4.05 -12.89
CA ALA A 35 -6.14 4.83 -11.66
C ALA A 35 -4.86 5.68 -11.59
N GLN A 36 -3.79 5.26 -12.28
CA GLN A 36 -2.54 6.02 -12.38
C GLN A 36 -2.67 7.33 -13.15
N LEU A 37 -3.70 7.44 -13.99
CA LEU A 37 -3.98 8.57 -14.86
C LEU A 37 -5.12 9.44 -14.31
N MET A 38 -5.59 9.14 -13.10
CA MET A 38 -6.68 9.84 -12.44
C MET A 38 -6.15 10.77 -11.36
N GLN A 39 -6.91 11.82 -11.08
CA GLN A 39 -6.77 12.63 -9.87
C GLN A 39 -7.92 12.25 -8.94
N PHE A 40 -7.58 11.84 -7.72
CA PHE A 40 -8.55 11.44 -6.71
C PHE A 40 -8.71 12.58 -5.71
N GLU A 41 -9.96 12.86 -5.36
CA GLU A 41 -10.33 13.76 -4.29
C GLU A 41 -10.75 12.97 -3.06
N SER A 42 -10.62 13.58 -1.88
CA SER A 42 -11.03 12.94 -0.63
C SER A 42 -12.56 12.86 -0.56
N SER A 43 -13.07 11.66 -0.33
CA SER A 43 -14.45 11.41 0.08
C SER A 43 -14.46 10.52 1.32
N GLU A 44 -15.54 10.59 2.10
CA GLU A 44 -15.74 9.63 3.18
C GLU A 44 -15.88 8.21 2.59
N PRO A 45 -15.16 7.21 3.12
CA PRO A 45 -15.27 5.85 2.64
C PRO A 45 -16.61 5.22 3.03
N VAL A 46 -17.17 4.39 2.16
CA VAL A 46 -18.30 3.53 2.51
C VAL A 46 -17.76 2.33 3.26
N LEU A 47 -18.10 2.23 4.55
CA LEU A 47 -17.64 1.15 5.43
C LEU A 47 -18.74 0.12 5.62
N GLU A 48 -18.36 -1.15 5.60
CA GLU A 48 -19.23 -2.20 6.13
C GLU A 48 -19.11 -2.24 7.66
N ASP A 49 -20.18 -2.67 8.33
CA ASP A 49 -20.17 -2.84 9.78
C ASP A 49 -19.49 -4.16 10.17
N VAL A 50 -18.18 -4.21 9.92
CA VAL A 50 -17.31 -5.34 10.22
C VAL A 50 -16.18 -4.86 11.13
N ALA A 51 -15.79 -5.71 12.08
CA ALA A 51 -14.68 -5.45 12.98
C ALA A 51 -13.34 -5.40 12.21
N ILE A 52 -12.40 -4.60 12.71
CA ILE A 52 -11.03 -4.56 12.20
C ILE A 52 -10.36 -5.91 12.45
N VAL A 53 -9.90 -6.56 11.38
CA VAL A 53 -9.32 -7.91 11.41
C VAL A 53 -7.84 -7.87 11.82
N ASN A 54 -7.08 -6.88 11.35
CA ASN A 54 -5.68 -6.75 11.73
C ASN A 54 -5.55 -6.29 13.20
N PRO A 55 -4.98 -7.10 14.10
CA PRO A 55 -4.96 -6.79 15.53
C PRO A 55 -4.15 -5.54 15.88
N ARG A 56 -3.12 -5.21 15.09
CA ARG A 56 -2.33 -3.99 15.31
C ARG A 56 -3.09 -2.72 14.90
N LEU A 57 -3.90 -2.82 13.86
CA LEU A 57 -4.79 -1.73 13.45
C LEU A 57 -5.98 -1.59 14.40
N ALA A 58 -6.50 -2.70 14.94
CA ALA A 58 -7.54 -2.67 15.96
C ALA A 58 -7.04 -1.97 17.22
N ALA A 59 -5.86 -2.35 17.73
CA ALA A 59 -5.24 -1.68 18.88
C ALA A 59 -5.01 -0.18 18.63
N LEU A 60 -4.44 0.19 17.46
CA LEU A 60 -4.26 1.58 17.07
C LEU A 60 -5.59 2.37 17.04
N HIS A 61 -6.64 1.76 16.51
CA HIS A 61 -7.97 2.35 16.50
C HIS A 61 -8.50 2.56 17.93
N ASP A 62 -8.34 1.57 18.79
CA ASP A 62 -8.79 1.65 20.19
C ASP A 62 -8.05 2.74 20.96
N ASP A 63 -6.73 2.85 20.79
CA ASP A 63 -5.92 3.92 21.39
C ASP A 63 -6.40 5.32 20.97
N LEU A 64 -6.70 5.50 19.68
CA LEU A 64 -7.15 6.79 19.13
C LEU A 64 -8.59 7.16 19.50
N THR A 65 -9.45 6.17 19.74
CA THR A 65 -10.82 6.39 20.25
C THR A 65 -10.87 6.56 21.76
N GLY A 66 -9.84 6.10 22.47
CA GLY A 66 -9.70 6.23 23.91
C GLY A 66 -9.50 7.65 24.42
N ASN A 67 -9.36 7.76 25.74
CA ASN A 67 -9.19 9.03 26.46
C ASN A 67 -7.76 9.24 27.00
N ASP A 68 -6.75 8.60 26.40
CA ASP A 68 -5.36 8.80 26.79
C ASP A 68 -4.99 10.29 26.62
N LYS A 69 -4.59 10.92 27.72
CA LYS A 69 -4.23 12.36 27.74
C LYS A 69 -3.02 12.66 26.87
N PHE A 70 -2.09 11.71 26.70
CA PHE A 70 -0.94 11.88 25.83
C PHE A 70 -1.38 12.09 24.37
N ILE A 71 -2.33 11.27 23.91
CA ILE A 71 -2.92 11.30 22.57
C ILE A 71 -3.85 12.52 22.41
N THR A 72 -4.84 12.65 23.30
CA THR A 72 -5.93 13.63 23.17
C THR A 72 -5.48 15.09 23.30
N SER A 73 -4.32 15.34 23.93
CA SER A 73 -3.72 16.69 24.00
C SER A 73 -2.90 17.07 22.76
N ARG A 74 -2.58 16.11 21.88
CA ARG A 74 -1.69 16.29 20.73
C ARG A 74 -2.37 16.12 19.38
N ILE A 75 -3.49 15.41 19.34
CA ILE A 75 -4.31 15.21 18.15
C ILE A 75 -5.75 15.54 18.52
N ASP A 76 -6.41 16.42 17.77
CA ASP A 76 -7.79 16.79 18.06
C ASP A 76 -8.78 15.66 17.76
N ALA A 77 -9.99 15.76 18.31
CA ALA A 77 -11.00 14.70 18.18
C ALA A 77 -11.45 14.46 16.73
N SER A 78 -11.47 15.50 15.88
CA SER A 78 -11.89 15.39 14.49
C SER A 78 -10.83 14.68 13.65
N GLU A 79 -9.55 14.97 13.87
CA GLU A 79 -8.45 14.26 13.24
C GLU A 79 -8.39 12.79 13.68
N ARG A 80 -8.53 12.51 14.98
CA ARG A 80 -8.59 11.12 15.48
C ARG A 80 -9.74 10.34 14.84
N ALA A 81 -10.93 10.91 14.78
CA ALA A 81 -12.08 10.29 14.13
C ALA A 81 -11.80 9.98 12.66
N ARG A 82 -11.21 10.94 11.93
CA ARG A 82 -10.84 10.76 10.52
C ARG A 82 -9.78 9.65 10.33
N ILE A 83 -8.79 9.57 11.22
CA ILE A 83 -7.79 8.49 11.22
C ILE A 83 -8.47 7.14 11.47
N CYS A 84 -9.35 7.03 12.46
CA CYS A 84 -10.08 5.80 12.76
C CYS A 84 -10.93 5.32 11.57
N THR A 85 -11.62 6.24 10.88
CA THR A 85 -12.36 5.93 9.64
C THR A 85 -11.43 5.36 8.56
N ALA A 86 -10.25 5.95 8.37
CA ALA A 86 -9.28 5.45 7.41
C ALA A 86 -8.71 4.08 7.80
N ILE A 87 -8.40 3.84 9.08
CA ILE A 87 -7.94 2.53 9.57
C ILE A 87 -8.94 1.44 9.23
N ARG A 88 -10.23 1.67 9.50
CA ARG A 88 -11.31 0.73 9.13
C ARG A 88 -11.36 0.49 7.63
N SER A 89 -11.30 1.56 6.83
CA SER A 89 -11.31 1.46 5.37
C SER A 89 -10.11 0.67 4.83
N TYR A 90 -8.93 0.85 5.42
CA TYR A 90 -7.70 0.19 4.99
C TYR A 90 -7.71 -1.29 5.35
N ASP A 91 -8.14 -1.63 6.56
CA ASP A 91 -8.28 -3.03 6.95
C ASP A 91 -9.31 -3.76 6.08
N GLN A 92 -10.48 -3.16 5.87
CA GLN A 92 -11.52 -3.72 5.00
C GLN A 92 -11.01 -3.90 3.57
N ALA A 93 -10.36 -2.90 2.97
CA ALA A 93 -9.81 -3.00 1.62
C ALA A 93 -8.68 -4.04 1.53
N SER A 94 -7.87 -4.18 2.58
CA SER A 94 -6.87 -5.24 2.68
C SER A 94 -7.51 -6.61 2.65
N VAL A 95 -8.56 -6.85 3.44
CA VAL A 95 -9.25 -8.15 3.49
C VAL A 95 -10.01 -8.46 2.19
N THR A 96 -10.68 -7.46 1.62
CA THR A 96 -11.64 -7.65 0.53
C THR A 96 -11.03 -7.60 -0.87
N GLU A 97 -9.95 -6.82 -1.06
CA GLU A 97 -9.28 -6.65 -2.36
C GLU A 97 -7.82 -7.09 -2.31
N PHE A 98 -6.99 -6.47 -1.46
CA PHE A 98 -5.53 -6.59 -1.60
C PHE A 98 -4.97 -7.92 -1.08
N GLY A 99 -5.63 -8.53 -0.10
CA GLY A 99 -5.30 -9.84 0.46
C GLY A 99 -5.87 -11.01 -0.33
N LYS A 100 -6.75 -10.77 -1.31
CA LYS A 100 -7.38 -11.81 -2.12
C LYS A 100 -6.57 -12.14 -3.38
N LYS A 101 -6.73 -13.39 -3.83
CA LYS A 101 -6.42 -13.78 -5.21
C LYS A 101 -7.69 -13.62 -6.04
N HIS A 102 -7.58 -12.93 -7.17
CA HIS A 102 -8.69 -12.66 -8.08
C HIS A 102 -8.49 -13.46 -9.36
N ASP A 103 -9.42 -14.34 -9.70
CA ASP A 103 -9.50 -14.97 -11.01
C ASP A 103 -10.75 -14.46 -11.72
N ALA A 104 -10.57 -13.41 -12.53
CA ALA A 104 -11.69 -12.74 -13.20
C ALA A 104 -12.25 -13.58 -14.37
N CYS A 105 -11.45 -14.48 -14.94
CA CYS A 105 -11.83 -15.24 -16.12
C CYS A 105 -12.33 -16.65 -15.80
N ARG A 106 -11.91 -17.24 -14.66
CA ARG A 106 -12.26 -18.60 -14.20
C ARG A 106 -12.30 -19.62 -15.33
N LEU A 107 -11.26 -19.67 -16.16
CA LEU A 107 -11.23 -20.52 -17.35
C LEU A 107 -11.12 -22.01 -17.00
N ILE A 108 -11.75 -22.85 -17.81
CA ILE A 108 -11.57 -24.30 -17.73
C ILE A 108 -10.13 -24.66 -18.13
N GLY A 109 -9.47 -25.47 -17.31
CA GLY A 109 -8.12 -25.99 -17.55
C GLY A 109 -6.99 -25.03 -17.18
N GLN A 110 -7.28 -23.78 -16.80
CA GLN A 110 -6.25 -22.83 -16.41
C GLN A 110 -6.70 -21.84 -15.32
N ASP A 111 -5.88 -21.72 -14.27
CA ASP A 111 -6.02 -20.67 -13.26
C ASP A 111 -5.30 -19.39 -13.70
N ASN A 112 -5.91 -18.24 -13.43
CA ASN A 112 -5.39 -16.92 -13.80
C ASN A 112 -5.56 -15.91 -12.66
N PHE A 113 -4.66 -15.98 -11.69
CA PHE A 113 -4.75 -15.16 -10.50
C PHE A 113 -4.04 -13.83 -10.68
N ARG A 114 -4.76 -12.73 -10.46
CA ARG A 114 -4.19 -11.45 -10.01
C ARG A 114 -4.13 -11.44 -8.49
N ARG A 115 -2.99 -11.09 -7.92
CA ARG A 115 -2.82 -10.83 -6.48
C ARG A 115 -1.95 -9.61 -6.25
N TYR A 116 -1.91 -9.16 -5.01
CA TYR A 116 -1.06 -8.04 -4.58
C TYR A 116 0.00 -8.56 -3.62
N LEU A 117 1.22 -8.07 -3.77
CA LEU A 117 2.33 -8.30 -2.85
C LEU A 117 2.65 -6.99 -2.14
N PRO A 118 2.96 -6.99 -0.83
CA PRO A 118 3.42 -5.78 -0.18
C PRO A 118 4.73 -5.29 -0.80
N VAL A 119 4.86 -3.97 -0.91
CA VAL A 119 6.17 -3.34 -1.08
C VAL A 119 6.95 -3.58 0.20
N LYS A 120 8.12 -4.20 0.15
CA LYS A 120 8.76 -4.71 1.37
C LYS A 120 9.14 -3.58 2.32
N ASP A 121 9.87 -2.59 1.82
CA ASP A 121 10.38 -1.46 2.62
C ASP A 121 9.90 -0.12 2.07
N VAL A 122 8.90 0.47 2.73
CA VAL A 122 8.34 1.79 2.39
C VAL A 122 8.95 2.85 3.31
N ARG A 123 9.72 3.78 2.75
CA ARG A 123 10.25 4.94 3.46
C ARG A 123 9.22 6.07 3.42
N ILE A 124 8.54 6.31 4.53
CA ILE A 124 7.51 7.36 4.66
C ILE A 124 8.20 8.63 5.15
N ARG A 125 8.36 9.61 4.25
CA ARG A 125 9.01 10.89 4.58
C ARG A 125 7.99 11.85 5.17
N ILE A 126 8.20 12.25 6.42
CA ILE A 126 7.37 13.19 7.16
C ILE A 126 7.88 14.60 6.92
N HIS A 127 6.97 15.50 6.63
CA HIS A 127 7.22 16.92 6.47
C HIS A 127 6.51 17.70 7.60
N PRO A 128 7.07 18.82 8.11
CA PRO A 128 6.43 19.63 9.17
C PRO A 128 5.02 20.14 8.84
N ALA A 129 4.65 20.17 7.56
CA ALA A 129 3.33 20.56 7.09
C ALA A 129 2.35 19.38 6.92
N ASP A 130 2.75 18.16 7.29
CA ASP A 130 1.88 16.99 7.28
C ASP A 130 0.90 17.10 8.45
N SER A 131 -0.37 16.79 8.18
CA SER A 131 -1.41 16.69 9.21
C SER A 131 -1.26 15.40 10.03
N ALA A 132 -1.96 15.29 11.16
CA ALA A 132 -1.96 14.03 11.89
C ALA A 132 -2.54 12.90 11.06
N PHE A 133 -3.56 13.22 10.26
CA PHE A 133 -4.10 12.31 9.27
C PHE A 133 -3.03 11.82 8.29
N ASP A 134 -2.24 12.72 7.67
CA ASP A 134 -1.19 12.33 6.71
C ASP A 134 -0.18 11.37 7.32
N VAL A 135 0.23 11.60 8.57
CA VAL A 135 1.20 10.78 9.29
C VAL A 135 0.64 9.39 9.60
N PHE A 136 -0.51 9.32 10.29
CA PHE A 136 -1.10 8.06 10.74
C PHE A 136 -1.62 7.21 9.58
N ALA A 137 -2.27 7.84 8.59
CA ALA A 137 -2.84 7.12 7.46
C ALA A 137 -1.76 6.37 6.65
N ARG A 138 -0.60 6.97 6.41
CA ARG A 138 0.47 6.30 5.66
C ARG A 138 1.07 5.12 6.44
N ALA A 139 1.23 5.27 7.77
CA ALA A 139 1.69 4.18 8.62
C ALA A 139 0.67 3.03 8.68
N ALA A 140 -0.61 3.36 8.88
CA ALA A 140 -1.71 2.38 8.89
C ALA A 140 -1.85 1.65 7.55
N ALA A 141 -1.71 2.37 6.43
CA ALA A 141 -1.77 1.78 5.09
C ALA A 141 -0.66 0.74 4.86
N ALA A 142 0.58 1.06 5.26
CA ALA A 142 1.69 0.12 5.21
C ALA A 142 1.41 -1.13 6.06
N MET A 143 0.92 -0.95 7.30
CA MET A 143 0.56 -2.06 8.18
C MET A 143 -0.57 -2.92 7.61
N ALA A 144 -1.60 -2.30 7.02
CA ALA A 144 -2.78 -2.98 6.48
C ALA A 144 -2.42 -4.03 5.42
N VAL A 145 -1.50 -3.69 4.51
CA VAL A 145 -1.04 -4.61 3.44
C VAL A 145 0.17 -5.44 3.82
N GLY A 146 0.74 -5.20 5.01
CA GLY A 146 1.88 -5.95 5.54
C GLY A 146 3.26 -5.51 5.05
N SER A 147 3.39 -4.26 4.59
CA SER A 147 4.65 -3.62 4.27
C SER A 147 5.40 -3.21 5.55
N ARG A 148 6.73 -3.18 5.51
CA ARG A 148 7.54 -2.54 6.56
C ARG A 148 7.61 -1.04 6.29
N ALA A 149 7.33 -0.24 7.30
CA ALA A 149 7.39 1.21 7.24
C ALA A 149 8.65 1.72 7.95
N THR A 150 9.39 2.61 7.30
CA THR A 150 10.39 3.45 7.98
C THR A 150 9.89 4.88 7.95
N ILE A 151 9.50 5.40 9.11
CA ILE A 151 9.08 6.78 9.34
C ILE A 151 10.33 7.64 9.39
N SER A 152 10.53 8.43 8.33
CA SER A 152 11.70 9.25 8.11
C SER A 152 11.35 10.71 8.31
N TYR A 153 12.07 11.43 9.16
CA TYR A 153 11.82 12.85 9.42
C TYR A 153 13.13 13.64 9.50
N VAL A 154 13.06 14.94 9.22
CA VAL A 154 14.24 15.82 9.26
C VAL A 154 14.74 16.00 10.69
N PRO A 155 16.05 16.25 10.89
CA PRO A 155 16.57 16.52 12.21
C PRO A 155 15.91 17.73 12.88
N GLY A 156 15.58 17.58 14.16
CA GLY A 156 14.86 18.61 14.91
C GLY A 156 13.40 18.83 14.49
N CYS A 157 12.78 17.89 13.76
CA CYS A 157 11.35 17.92 13.44
C CYS A 157 10.52 17.78 14.72
N ALA A 158 10.11 18.90 15.31
CA ALA A 158 9.25 18.92 16.49
C ALA A 158 7.78 18.81 16.09
N MET A 159 7.29 17.58 15.91
CA MET A 159 5.88 17.30 15.63
C MET A 159 5.29 16.43 16.75
N PRO A 160 4.40 16.97 17.59
CA PRO A 160 3.78 16.20 18.68
C PRO A 160 3.10 14.91 18.21
N VAL A 161 2.60 14.91 16.97
CA VAL A 161 1.98 13.73 16.37
C VAL A 161 2.94 12.57 16.10
N LEU A 162 4.24 12.84 15.89
CA LEU A 162 5.24 11.78 15.74
C LEU A 162 5.46 11.04 17.05
N ASP A 163 5.54 11.79 18.17
CA ASP A 163 5.66 11.20 19.51
C ASP A 163 4.46 10.28 19.81
N VAL A 164 3.25 10.71 19.41
CA VAL A 164 2.04 9.89 19.55
C VAL A 164 2.14 8.64 18.68
N LEU A 165 2.51 8.77 17.40
CA LEU A 165 2.62 7.63 16.49
C LEU A 165 3.62 6.61 17.04
N GLU A 166 4.81 7.04 17.48
CA GLU A 166 5.82 6.16 18.07
C GLU A 166 5.28 5.44 19.30
N TYR A 167 4.66 6.17 20.23
CA TYR A 167 4.05 5.61 21.44
C TYR A 167 3.00 4.51 21.14
N VAL A 168 2.04 4.77 20.26
CA VAL A 168 0.96 3.80 19.97
C VAL A 168 1.37 2.68 19.02
N THR A 169 2.54 2.79 18.38
CA THR A 169 3.05 1.76 17.45
C THR A 169 4.22 0.96 17.98
N ASP A 170 4.61 1.12 19.25
CA ASP A 170 5.69 0.35 19.88
C ASP A 170 5.52 -1.17 19.69
N ALA A 171 4.29 -1.68 19.88
CA ALA A 171 3.95 -3.09 19.71
C ALA A 171 4.01 -3.60 18.24
N TRP A 172 4.26 -2.71 17.27
CA TRP A 172 4.41 -3.10 15.87
C TRP A 172 5.78 -3.74 15.60
N GLY A 173 6.76 -3.54 16.48
CA GLY A 173 8.10 -4.11 16.39
C GLY A 173 8.74 -3.79 15.04
N ALA A 174 9.45 -4.77 14.45
CA ALA A 174 10.20 -4.59 13.19
C ALA A 174 9.36 -4.20 11.95
N ARG A 175 8.04 -4.03 12.07
CA ARG A 175 7.15 -3.56 11.00
C ARG A 175 7.16 -2.04 10.86
N ILE A 176 7.56 -1.31 11.90
CA ILE A 176 7.74 0.14 11.87
C ILE A 176 9.10 0.50 12.48
N GLU A 177 9.74 1.51 11.93
CA GLU A 177 11.01 2.04 12.41
C GLU A 177 10.98 3.56 12.27
N PHE A 178 11.54 4.28 13.24
CA PHE A 178 11.64 5.74 13.23
C PHE A 178 13.10 6.13 12.98
N VAL A 179 13.34 7.01 12.02
CA VAL A 179 14.67 7.46 11.64
C VAL A 179 14.67 8.97 11.44
N GLU A 180 15.48 9.64 12.24
CA GLU A 180 15.86 11.03 12.03
C GLU A 180 16.96 11.10 10.96
N GLU A 181 16.65 11.69 9.80
CA GLU A 181 17.61 11.77 8.69
C GLU A 181 17.44 13.04 7.86
N SER A 182 18.57 13.62 7.44
CA SER A 182 18.56 14.75 6.50
C SER A 182 18.09 14.31 5.11
N ASP A 183 17.71 15.26 4.27
CA ASP A 183 17.37 14.94 2.88
C ASP A 183 18.59 14.39 2.10
N ASP A 184 19.82 14.75 2.49
CA ASP A 184 21.03 14.19 1.86
C ASP A 184 21.22 12.72 2.25
N THR A 185 20.95 12.38 3.50
CA THR A 185 20.95 10.99 3.98
C THR A 185 19.88 10.17 3.25
N LEU A 186 18.66 10.69 3.12
CA LEU A 186 17.59 10.05 2.36
C LEU A 186 18.00 9.80 0.91
N VAL A 187 18.68 10.77 0.27
CA VAL A 187 19.22 10.61 -1.09
C VAL A 187 20.23 9.44 -1.15
N GLN A 188 21.10 9.28 -0.15
CA GLN A 188 22.02 8.14 -0.10
C GLN A 188 21.28 6.81 0.09
N VAL A 189 20.26 6.75 0.94
CA VAL A 189 19.40 5.57 1.14
C VAL A 189 18.75 5.14 -0.18
N ILE A 190 18.23 6.10 -0.96
CA ILE A 190 17.64 5.85 -2.28
C ILE A 190 18.69 5.30 -3.25
N ARG A 191 19.85 5.98 -3.37
CA ARG A 191 20.95 5.57 -4.25
C ARG A 191 21.49 4.18 -3.93
N ALA A 192 21.58 3.86 -2.64
CA ALA A 192 21.99 2.55 -2.13
C ALA A 192 20.89 1.48 -2.24
N ARG A 193 19.67 1.83 -2.70
CA ARG A 193 18.50 0.94 -2.79
C ARG A 193 18.14 0.28 -1.45
N GLN A 194 18.31 1.01 -0.35
CA GLN A 194 17.93 0.57 1.00
C GLN A 194 16.43 0.81 1.30
N THR A 195 15.66 1.20 0.30
CA THR A 195 14.20 1.27 0.33
C THR A 195 13.64 0.84 -1.02
N ASP A 196 12.45 0.27 -1.02
CA ASP A 196 11.74 -0.17 -2.22
C ASP A 196 10.82 0.92 -2.79
N ARG A 197 10.42 1.89 -1.97
CA ARG A 197 9.47 2.96 -2.32
C ARG A 197 9.56 4.10 -1.30
N VAL A 198 9.49 5.33 -1.79
CA VAL A 198 9.42 6.52 -0.94
C VAL A 198 8.00 7.09 -0.98
N ARG A 199 7.44 7.49 0.16
CA ARG A 199 6.08 8.03 0.28
C ARG A 199 6.10 9.42 0.92
N PHE A 200 5.70 10.44 0.17
CA PHE A 200 5.46 11.80 0.65
C PHE A 200 3.97 12.10 0.61
N ALA A 201 3.43 12.84 1.58
CA ALA A 201 2.01 13.22 1.56
C ALA A 201 1.69 14.27 0.47
N LYS A 202 2.65 15.15 0.16
CA LYS A 202 2.47 16.30 -0.73
C LYS A 202 3.64 16.41 -1.71
N ASP A 203 3.34 16.75 -2.95
CA ASP A 203 4.35 16.94 -4.00
C ASP A 203 5.30 18.11 -3.69
N SER A 204 4.74 19.20 -3.16
CA SER A 204 5.48 20.41 -2.79
C SER A 204 6.53 20.20 -1.67
N ALA A 205 6.43 19.10 -0.93
CA ALA A 205 7.37 18.75 0.14
C ALA A 205 8.60 17.96 -0.36
N ILE A 206 8.69 17.65 -1.66
CA ILE A 206 9.73 16.80 -2.23
C ILE A 206 10.91 17.67 -2.71
N PRO A 207 12.10 17.55 -2.09
CA PRO A 207 13.28 18.27 -2.55
C PRO A 207 13.73 17.81 -3.94
N SER A 208 14.20 18.73 -4.78
CA SER A 208 14.68 18.41 -6.14
C SER A 208 15.79 17.36 -6.17
N LYS A 209 16.63 17.29 -5.13
CA LYS A 209 17.67 16.25 -5.00
C LYS A 209 17.11 14.84 -4.79
N VAL A 210 15.94 14.71 -4.15
CA VAL A 210 15.24 13.42 -4.04
C VAL A 210 14.75 12.98 -5.41
N TYR A 211 14.20 13.89 -6.22
CA TYR A 211 13.82 13.60 -7.60
C TYR A 211 14.99 13.09 -8.45
N ARG A 212 16.17 13.72 -8.33
CA ARG A 212 17.38 13.26 -9.05
C ARG A 212 17.80 11.86 -8.63
N ALA A 213 17.82 11.56 -7.33
CA ALA A 213 18.17 10.23 -6.84
C ALA A 213 17.17 9.15 -7.30
N ILE A 214 15.88 9.51 -7.39
CA ILE A 214 14.84 8.64 -7.93
C ILE A 214 15.06 8.36 -9.42
N ASP A 215 15.41 9.36 -10.23
CA ASP A 215 15.74 9.21 -11.65
C ASP A 215 16.93 8.26 -11.87
N GLU A 216 18.00 8.42 -11.07
CA GLU A 216 19.20 7.57 -11.11
C GLU A 216 18.92 6.10 -10.75
N THR A 217 17.92 5.83 -9.90
CA THR A 217 17.68 4.49 -9.35
C THR A 217 16.43 3.80 -9.89
N GLY A 218 15.47 4.55 -10.44
CA GLY A 218 14.16 4.04 -10.82
C GLY A 218 13.27 3.62 -9.65
N ILE A 219 13.64 3.94 -8.40
CA ILE A 219 12.76 3.73 -7.23
C ILE A 219 11.53 4.62 -7.40
N TYR A 220 10.35 4.13 -7.03
CA TYR A 220 9.14 4.93 -7.15
C TYR A 220 8.95 5.86 -5.94
N ILE A 221 8.60 7.12 -6.23
CA ILE A 221 8.10 8.09 -5.25
C ILE A 221 6.57 8.20 -5.34
N ALA A 222 5.89 7.65 -4.35
CA ALA A 222 4.45 7.78 -4.17
C ALA A 222 4.14 9.15 -3.57
N ARG A 223 3.56 10.03 -4.41
CA ARG A 223 3.30 11.43 -4.10
C ARG A 223 1.85 11.86 -4.34
N ALA A 224 0.96 10.90 -4.55
CA ALA A 224 -0.47 11.15 -4.59
C ALA A 224 -0.94 11.67 -3.22
N PRO A 225 -1.98 12.50 -3.14
CA PRO A 225 -2.57 12.89 -1.86
C PRO A 225 -2.90 11.67 -0.99
N VAL A 226 -2.78 11.81 0.33
CA VAL A 226 -3.15 10.74 1.27
C VAL A 226 -4.68 10.74 1.39
N LEU A 227 -5.31 9.59 1.13
CA LEU A 227 -6.77 9.49 1.07
C LEU A 227 -7.32 8.50 2.10
N PRO A 228 -8.45 8.79 2.77
CA PRO A 228 -9.04 7.88 3.76
C PRO A 228 -9.59 6.58 3.13
N HIS A 229 -9.74 6.54 1.81
CA HIS A 229 -10.33 5.42 1.09
C HIS A 229 -9.27 4.33 0.80
N GLY A 230 -9.35 3.20 1.50
CA GLY A 230 -8.38 2.11 1.40
C GLY A 230 -8.24 1.50 0.01
N ARG A 231 -9.33 1.41 -0.76
CA ARG A 231 -9.28 0.91 -2.15
C ARG A 231 -8.33 1.70 -3.06
N VAL A 232 -8.07 2.97 -2.72
CA VAL A 232 -7.18 3.86 -3.48
C VAL A 232 -5.83 4.00 -2.79
N GLU A 233 -5.79 4.37 -1.50
CA GLU A 233 -4.52 4.63 -0.80
C GLU A 233 -3.61 3.40 -0.78
N LEU A 234 -4.16 2.19 -0.58
CA LEU A 234 -3.36 0.97 -0.46
C LEU A 234 -2.65 0.57 -1.77
N LEU A 235 -3.09 1.08 -2.93
CA LEU A 235 -2.40 0.86 -4.21
C LEU A 235 -0.94 1.34 -4.17
N TRP A 236 -0.67 2.38 -3.36
CA TRP A 236 0.67 2.94 -3.21
C TRP A 236 1.60 2.09 -2.32
N TYR A 237 1.11 0.99 -1.72
CA TYR A 237 1.87 0.14 -0.80
C TYR A 237 2.01 -1.30 -1.28
N VAL A 238 1.44 -1.63 -2.44
CA VAL A 238 1.49 -2.97 -3.03
C VAL A 238 2.12 -2.98 -4.43
N ARG A 239 2.44 -4.18 -4.89
CA ARG A 239 2.87 -4.52 -6.26
C ARG A 239 1.94 -5.59 -6.80
N GLU A 240 1.39 -5.40 -7.99
CA GLU A 240 0.53 -6.40 -8.59
C GLU A 240 1.34 -7.58 -9.15
N GLN A 241 0.80 -8.79 -9.04
CA GLN A 241 1.37 -10.00 -9.60
C GLN A 241 0.30 -10.83 -10.30
N SER A 242 0.64 -11.35 -11.48
CA SER A 242 -0.19 -12.29 -12.22
C SER A 242 0.45 -13.67 -12.20
N ILE A 243 -0.34 -14.70 -11.88
CA ILE A 243 0.07 -16.09 -11.83
C ILE A 243 -0.89 -16.87 -12.72
N SER A 244 -0.36 -17.50 -13.77
CA SER A 244 -1.15 -18.34 -14.66
C SER A 244 -0.62 -19.77 -14.65
N SER A 245 -1.50 -20.73 -14.44
CA SER A 245 -1.15 -22.14 -14.35
C SER A 245 -2.15 -23.00 -15.09
N ASP A 246 -1.67 -23.73 -16.10
CA ASP A 246 -2.42 -24.82 -16.72
C ASP A 246 -2.47 -25.96 -15.72
N TYR A 247 -3.70 -26.35 -15.35
CA TYR A 247 -3.94 -27.44 -14.41
C TYR A 247 -4.46 -28.71 -15.10
N HIS A 248 -4.88 -28.60 -16.37
CA HIS A 248 -5.23 -29.78 -17.16
C HIS A 248 -3.98 -30.57 -17.56
N ARG A 249 -4.17 -31.85 -17.88
CA ARG A 249 -3.14 -32.70 -18.50
C ARG A 249 -3.67 -33.20 -19.83
N TYR A 250 -3.14 -32.66 -20.93
CA TYR A 250 -3.59 -32.98 -22.30
C TYR A 250 -5.13 -32.91 -22.49
N GLY A 251 -5.75 -31.86 -21.94
CA GLY A 251 -7.21 -31.68 -21.97
C GLY A 251 -7.98 -32.34 -20.81
N THR A 252 -7.38 -33.30 -20.09
CA THR A 252 -8.02 -33.94 -18.93
C THR A 252 -7.93 -33.05 -17.69
N LEU A 253 -9.08 -32.70 -17.10
CA LEU A 253 -9.19 -31.85 -15.91
C LEU A 253 -8.96 -32.62 -14.59
N ALA A 254 -8.98 -33.95 -14.65
CA ALA A 254 -8.82 -34.84 -13.50
C ALA A 254 -9.75 -34.45 -12.33
N PHE A 255 -9.20 -34.30 -11.12
CA PHE A 255 -9.95 -33.97 -9.90
C PHE A 255 -10.65 -32.60 -9.91
N ARG A 256 -10.45 -31.78 -10.96
CA ARG A 256 -11.05 -30.45 -11.10
C ARG A 256 -12.12 -30.40 -12.20
N ALA A 257 -12.56 -31.55 -12.70
CA ALA A 257 -13.57 -31.63 -13.76
C ALA A 257 -14.91 -31.01 -13.36
N ASP A 258 -15.28 -31.14 -12.08
CA ASP A 258 -16.56 -30.65 -11.54
C ASP A 258 -16.46 -29.24 -10.94
N GLU A 259 -15.31 -28.57 -11.03
CA GLU A 259 -15.20 -27.18 -10.56
C GLU A 259 -16.02 -26.26 -11.45
N GLU A 260 -16.89 -25.45 -10.82
CA GLU A 260 -17.63 -24.42 -11.53
C GLU A 260 -16.66 -23.37 -12.11
N ARG A 261 -16.73 -23.18 -13.42
CA ARG A 261 -15.86 -22.32 -14.22
C ARG A 261 -16.69 -21.54 -15.21
N SER A 262 -16.11 -20.47 -15.76
CA SER A 262 -16.77 -19.72 -16.82
C SER A 262 -16.98 -20.62 -18.04
N PRO A 263 -18.15 -20.57 -18.68
CA PRO A 263 -18.42 -21.37 -19.87
C PRO A 263 -17.38 -21.01 -20.94
N THR A 264 -16.80 -22.01 -21.58
CA THR A 264 -16.00 -21.82 -22.79
C THR A 264 -16.95 -21.32 -23.88
N LEU A 265 -16.75 -20.08 -24.34
CA LEU A 265 -17.26 -19.64 -25.65
C LEU A 265 -16.63 -20.49 -26.75
#